data_AF-A0A382F9V9-F1
#
_entry.id   AF-A0A382F9V9-F1
#
_cell.length_a   1.000
_cell.length_b   1.000
_cell.length_c   1.000
_cell.angle_alpha   90.00
_cell.angle_beta   90.00
_cell.angle_gamma   90.00
#
_symmetry.space_group_name_H-M   'P 1'
#
loop_
_entity.id
_entity.type
_entity.pdbx_description
1 polymer ?
#
loop_
_entity_poly.entity_id
_entity_poly.type
_entity_poly.pdbx_seq_one_letter_code
_entity_poly.pdbx_strand_id
1 'polypeptide(L)'
;MVIDLDPQGNATTGLGMSNTGSSDQTIYSVLNGTKKISEVVKKTKFENLDLITSNVDLSGLEVETAGDSRRAFILKDELASILNDSGAPYSHILIDCPPSLSLLTVM
;
A
#
# COMPACT_ATOMS: atom_id res chain seq x y z
N MET A 1 2.56 9.47 -6.35
CA MET A 1 2.90 8.28 -5.54
C MET A 1 2.29 7.05 -6.19
N VAL A 2 2.98 5.90 -6.13
CA VAL A 2 2.46 4.59 -6.52
C VAL A 2 2.27 3.75 -5.26
N ILE A 3 1.18 3.01 -5.18
CA ILE A 3 0.91 2.03 -4.13
C ILE A 3 0.70 0.69 -4.83
N ASP A 4 1.57 -0.26 -4.54
CA ASP A 4 1.44 -1.64 -5.02
C ASP A 4 0.57 -2.42 -4.03
N LEU A 5 -0.57 -2.96 -4.49
CA LEU A 5 -1.45 -3.82 -3.70
C LEU A 5 -1.45 -5.27 -4.19
N ASP A 6 -0.67 -5.60 -5.24
CA ASP A 6 -0.56 -6.97 -5.71
C ASP A 6 0.47 -7.72 -4.85
N PRO A 7 0.12 -8.83 -4.18
CA PRO A 7 1.09 -9.63 -3.44
C PRO A 7 2.31 -10.10 -4.25
N GLN A 8 2.21 -10.13 -5.60
CA GLN A 8 3.33 -10.43 -6.48
C GLN A 8 4.37 -9.32 -6.56
N GLY A 9 3.99 -8.06 -6.29
CA GLY A 9 4.91 -6.93 -6.26
C GLY A 9 5.50 -6.55 -7.62
N ASN A 10 4.71 -6.60 -8.67
CA ASN A 10 5.17 -6.31 -10.03
C ASN A 10 5.52 -4.82 -10.21
N ALA A 11 4.71 -3.89 -9.71
CA ALA A 11 5.07 -2.46 -9.71
C ALA A 11 6.31 -2.20 -8.84
N THR A 12 6.39 -2.86 -7.68
CA THR A 12 7.53 -2.77 -6.77
C THR A 12 8.85 -3.12 -7.45
N THR A 13 8.89 -4.30 -8.06
CA THR A 13 10.08 -4.79 -8.77
C THR A 13 10.34 -4.03 -10.07
N GLY A 14 9.30 -3.66 -10.81
CA GLY A 14 9.40 -2.86 -12.03
C GLY A 14 9.98 -1.45 -11.79
N LEU A 15 9.74 -0.86 -10.62
CA LEU A 15 10.33 0.42 -10.21
C LEU A 15 11.73 0.29 -9.59
N GLY A 16 12.28 -0.93 -9.54
CA GLY A 16 13.65 -1.20 -9.10
C GLY A 16 13.80 -1.40 -7.59
N MET A 17 12.70 -1.65 -6.87
CA MET A 17 12.71 -1.97 -5.44
C MET A 17 12.53 -3.48 -5.22
N SER A 18 13.08 -4.00 -4.12
CA SER A 18 12.85 -5.41 -3.76
C SER A 18 11.62 -5.58 -2.88
N ASN A 19 10.79 -6.57 -3.19
CA ASN A 19 9.68 -7.05 -2.34
C ASN A 19 10.13 -8.13 -1.33
N THR A 20 11.42 -8.50 -1.30
CA THR A 20 12.01 -9.47 -0.36
C THR A 20 12.62 -8.83 0.90
N GLY A 21 12.49 -7.52 1.04
CA GLY A 21 12.99 -6.76 2.20
C GLY A 21 12.16 -6.97 3.47
N SER A 22 12.36 -6.12 4.48
CA SER A 22 11.60 -6.14 5.73
C SER A 22 10.09 -6.03 5.46
N SER A 23 9.33 -7.05 5.89
CA SER A 23 7.86 -7.12 5.85
C SER A 23 7.21 -5.88 6.46
N ASP A 24 7.87 -5.30 7.46
CA ASP A 24 7.38 -4.21 8.28
C ASP A 24 7.36 -2.85 7.56
N GLN A 25 7.83 -2.77 6.31
CA GLN A 25 7.83 -1.52 5.53
C GLN A 25 7.12 -1.71 4.20
N THR A 26 5.94 -2.32 4.25
CA THR A 26 5.09 -2.58 3.08
C THR A 26 3.68 -2.08 3.35
N ILE A 27 2.85 -2.05 2.31
CA ILE A 27 1.43 -1.71 2.45
C ILE A 27 0.70 -2.67 3.40
N TYR A 28 1.16 -3.93 3.53
CA TYR A 28 0.58 -4.90 4.46
C TYR A 28 0.61 -4.40 5.91
N SER A 29 1.74 -3.81 6.35
CA SER A 29 1.87 -3.24 7.70
C SER A 29 0.94 -2.06 7.97
N VAL A 30 0.53 -1.35 6.93
CA VAL A 30 -0.46 -0.27 7.04
C VAL A 30 -1.85 -0.87 7.15
N LEU A 31 -2.17 -1.82 6.28
CA LEU A 31 -3.51 -2.40 6.21
C LEU A 31 -3.83 -3.29 7.41
N ASN A 32 -2.83 -3.89 8.06
CA ASN A 32 -2.99 -4.62 9.32
C ASN A 32 -2.90 -3.72 10.57
N GLY A 33 -2.70 -2.40 10.41
CA GLY A 33 -2.69 -1.41 11.47
C GLY A 33 -1.42 -1.35 12.32
N THR A 34 -0.33 -2.01 11.91
CA THR A 34 0.94 -1.98 12.65
C THR A 34 1.78 -0.72 12.39
N LYS A 35 1.57 -0.04 11.26
CA LYS A 35 2.27 1.20 10.89
C LYS A 35 1.34 2.21 10.24
N LYS A 36 1.73 3.48 10.32
CA LYS A 36 1.09 4.55 9.54
C LYS A 36 1.58 4.52 8.11
N ILE A 37 0.71 4.90 7.18
CA ILE A 37 1.06 4.96 5.76
C ILE A 37 2.29 5.84 5.45
N SER A 38 2.51 6.92 6.21
CA SER A 38 3.69 7.79 6.06
C SER A 38 5.03 7.10 6.40
N GLU A 39 5.00 6.04 7.20
CA GLU A 39 6.20 5.33 7.67
C GLU A 39 6.72 4.29 6.67
N VAL A 40 5.91 3.96 5.65
CA VAL A 40 6.21 2.93 4.66
C VAL A 40 6.45 3.51 3.26
N VAL A 41 6.32 4.83 3.09
CA VAL A 41 6.64 5.52 1.83
C VAL A 41 8.14 5.45 1.57
N LYS A 42 8.51 4.97 0.37
CA LYS A 42 9.89 4.88 -0.07
C LYS A 42 10.14 5.80 -1.27
N LYS A 43 11.28 6.48 -1.25
CA LYS A 43 11.77 7.21 -2.43
C LYS A 43 12.23 6.22 -3.49
N THR A 44 11.80 6.42 -4.73
CA THR A 44 12.35 5.68 -5.87
C THR A 44 13.57 6.40 -6.45
N LYS A 45 14.23 5.78 -7.43
CA LYS A 45 15.29 6.43 -8.21
C LYS A 45 14.78 7.55 -9.14
N PHE A 46 13.46 7.65 -9.33
CA PHE A 46 12.84 8.63 -10.19
C PHE A 46 12.41 9.84 -9.37
N GLU A 47 12.75 11.03 -9.84
CA GLU A 47 12.35 12.28 -9.18
C GLU A 47 10.82 12.41 -9.17
N ASN A 48 10.28 12.92 -8.06
CA ASN A 48 8.83 13.12 -7.85
C ASN A 48 7.98 11.83 -7.89
N LEU A 49 8.62 10.65 -7.80
CA LEU A 49 7.94 9.36 -7.74
C LEU A 49 8.29 8.63 -6.45
N ASP A 50 7.34 8.62 -5.53
CA ASP A 50 7.40 7.82 -4.32
C ASP A 50 6.59 6.53 -4.51
N LEU A 51 6.98 5.48 -3.79
CA LEU A 51 6.40 4.14 -3.89
C LEU A 51 6.13 3.58 -2.49
N ILE A 52 4.96 2.97 -2.32
CA ILE A 52 4.69 2.03 -1.24
C ILE A 52 4.68 0.62 -1.84
N THR A 53 5.53 -0.24 -1.29
CA THR A 53 5.78 -1.59 -1.83
C THR A 53 4.79 -2.61 -1.26
N SER A 54 4.53 -3.67 -2.01
CA SER A 54 3.81 -4.87 -1.56
C SER A 54 4.76 -6.05 -1.31
N ASN A 55 4.21 -7.10 -0.72
CA ASN A 55 4.84 -8.41 -0.59
C ASN A 55 3.78 -9.52 -0.49
N VAL A 56 4.23 -10.77 -0.42
CA VAL A 56 3.36 -11.96 -0.39
C VAL A 56 2.38 -11.98 0.80
N ASP A 57 2.73 -11.32 1.91
CA ASP A 57 1.94 -11.31 3.15
C ASP A 57 0.55 -10.69 2.95
N LEU A 58 0.38 -9.80 1.96
CA LEU A 58 -0.92 -9.25 1.56
C LEU A 58 -1.96 -10.33 1.25
N SER A 59 -1.54 -11.52 0.82
CA SER A 59 -2.45 -12.64 0.54
C SER A 59 -3.20 -13.11 1.80
N GLY A 60 -2.64 -12.89 3.00
CA GLY A 60 -3.24 -13.25 4.28
C GLY A 60 -4.21 -12.20 4.85
N LEU A 61 -4.15 -10.96 4.34
CA LEU A 61 -4.86 -9.82 4.92
C LEU A 61 -6.37 -10.01 4.99
N GLU A 62 -6.98 -10.69 4.01
CA GLU A 62 -8.43 -10.92 3.99
C GLU A 62 -8.91 -11.77 5.17
N VAL A 63 -8.11 -12.76 5.57
CA VAL A 63 -8.41 -13.64 6.71
C VAL A 63 -8.18 -12.88 8.01
N GLU A 64 -7.09 -12.12 8.12
CA GLU A 64 -6.74 -11.35 9.32
C GLU A 64 -7.75 -10.24 9.62
N THR A 65 -8.28 -9.60 8.58
CA THR A 65 -9.26 -8.51 8.70
C THR A 65 -10.71 -8.97 8.64
N ALA A 66 -10.98 -10.29 8.65
CA ALA A 66 -12.33 -10.84 8.46
C ALA A 66 -13.36 -10.35 9.48
N GLY A 67 -12.92 -10.00 10.69
CA GLY A 67 -13.79 -9.44 11.74
C GLY A 67 -14.07 -7.95 11.63
N ASP A 68 -13.35 -7.22 10.76
CA ASP A 68 -13.51 -5.78 10.62
C ASP A 68 -14.56 -5.43 9.55
N SER A 69 -15.70 -4.88 10.01
CA SER A 69 -16.78 -4.39 9.15
C SER A 69 -16.36 -3.27 8.18
N ARG A 70 -15.25 -2.57 8.45
CA ARG A 70 -14.72 -1.49 7.62
C ARG A 70 -13.44 -1.88 6.88
N ARG A 71 -13.12 -3.17 6.78
CA ARG A 71 -11.91 -3.65 6.10
C ARG A 71 -11.72 -3.11 4.67
N ALA A 72 -12.82 -2.91 3.93
CA ALA A 72 -12.78 -2.34 2.59
C ALA A 72 -12.52 -0.81 2.56
N PHE A 73 -12.45 -0.14 3.71
CA PHE A 73 -12.19 1.31 3.79
C PHE A 73 -10.85 1.63 4.44
N ILE A 74 -10.06 0.62 4.84
CA ILE A 74 -8.79 0.83 5.57
C ILE A 74 -7.84 1.70 4.74
N LEU A 75 -7.59 1.35 3.47
CA LEU A 75 -6.71 2.14 2.60
C LEU A 75 -7.22 3.57 2.39
N LYS A 76 -8.52 3.73 2.17
CA LYS A 76 -9.15 5.05 2.01
C LYS A 76 -8.92 5.93 3.24
N ASP A 77 -9.13 5.37 4.44
CA ASP A 77 -8.99 6.11 5.70
C ASP A 77 -7.52 6.50 5.95
N GLU A 78 -6.58 5.60 5.68
CA GLU A 78 -5.14 5.88 5.76
C GLU A 78 -4.72 6.95 4.76
N LEU A 79 -5.20 6.89 3.51
CA LEU A 79 -4.94 7.91 2.50
C LEU A 79 -5.52 9.27 2.89
N ALA A 80 -6.73 9.30 3.47
CA ALA A 80 -7.34 10.53 3.96
C ALA A 80 -6.46 11.21 5.01
N SER A 81 -5.75 10.44 5.84
CA SER A 81 -4.82 11.00 6.83
C SER A 81 -3.66 11.77 6.22
N ILE A 82 -3.16 11.36 5.04
CA ILE A 82 -2.08 12.06 4.33
C ILE A 82 -2.62 13.23 3.50
N LEU A 83 -3.79 13.05 2.88
CA LEU A 83 -4.37 14.03 1.96
C LEU A 83 -5.00 15.23 2.68
N ASN A 84 -5.47 15.04 3.91
CA ASN A 84 -6.08 16.12 4.70
C ASN A 84 -5.05 17.05 5.36
N ASP A 85 -3.77 16.70 5.33
CA ASP A 85 -2.72 17.62 5.75
C ASP A 85 -2.56 18.74 4.70
N SER A 86 -2.52 19.99 5.15
CA SER A 86 -2.58 21.19 4.28
C SER A 86 -1.36 21.35 3.35
N GLY A 87 -0.35 20.47 3.50
CA GLY A 87 0.81 20.34 2.63
C GLY A 87 0.90 19.01 1.89
N ALA A 88 -0.22 18.31 1.66
CA ALA A 88 -0.25 16.98 1.04
C ALA A 88 0.73 16.89 -0.16
N PRO A 89 1.81 16.10 -0.06
CA PRO A 89 2.95 16.19 -0.98
C PRO A 89 2.68 15.58 -2.36
N TYR A 90 1.47 15.04 -2.59
CA TYR A 90 1.16 14.25 -3.78
C TYR A 90 -0.05 14.83 -4.53
N SER A 91 0.19 15.23 -5.77
CA SER A 91 -0.90 15.61 -6.68
C SER A 91 -1.66 14.40 -7.25
N HIS A 92 -1.00 13.23 -7.30
CA HIS A 92 -1.58 12.00 -7.87
C HIS A 92 -1.14 10.78 -7.07
N ILE A 93 -2.07 9.84 -6.91
CA ILE A 93 -1.84 8.52 -6.32
C ILE A 93 -2.33 7.47 -7.32
N LEU A 94 -1.45 6.56 -7.70
CA LEU A 94 -1.73 5.42 -8.57
C LEU A 94 -1.73 4.16 -7.72
N ILE A 95 -2.77 3.34 -7.84
CA ILE A 95 -2.92 2.09 -7.07
C ILE A 95 -2.85 0.94 -8.07
N ASP A 96 -1.86 0.06 -7.91
CA ASP A 96 -1.71 -1.16 -8.70
C ASP A 96 -2.44 -2.31 -8.02
N CYS A 97 -3.63 -2.65 -8.52
CA CYS A 97 -4.49 -3.69 -7.95
C CYS A 97 -4.20 -5.06 -8.56
N PRO A 98 -4.30 -6.15 -7.78
CA PRO A 98 -4.11 -7.50 -8.30
C PRO A 98 -5.19 -7.87 -9.34
N PRO A 99 -4.91 -8.82 -10.26
CA PRO A 99 -5.83 -9.25 -11.32
C PRO A 99 -6.93 -10.19 -10.80
N SER A 100 -7.60 -9.80 -9.71
CA SER A 100 -8.66 -10.56 -9.06
C SER A 100 -9.71 -9.61 -8.47
N LEU A 101 -10.91 -10.10 -8.18
CA LEU A 101 -11.94 -9.33 -7.46
C LEU A 101 -11.95 -9.73 -5.98
N SER A 102 -10.79 -9.62 -5.32
CA SER A 102 -10.62 -9.90 -3.89
C SER A 102 -10.83 -8.64 -3.03
N LEU A 103 -10.70 -8.78 -1.70
CA LEU A 103 -10.75 -7.64 -0.78
C LEU A 103 -9.78 -6.51 -1.20
N LEU A 104 -8.58 -6.85 -1.67
CA LEU A 104 -7.55 -5.88 -2.06
C LEU A 104 -7.99 -4.98 -3.22
N THR A 105 -8.81 -5.49 -4.13
CA THR A 105 -9.30 -4.75 -5.31
C THR A 105 -10.49 -3.86 -5.01
N VAL A 106 -11.23 -4.14 -3.93
CA VAL A 106 -12.42 -3.39 -3.51
C VAL A 106 -12.08 -2.25 -2.54
N MET A 107 -10.86 -2.23 -2.01
CA MET A 107 -10.40 -1.31 -0.96
C MET A 107 -10.13 0.12 -1.44
#